data_AF-A0A7Y3U5M8-F1
#
_entry.id   AF-A0A7Y3U5M8-F1
#
_cell.length_a   1.000
_cell.length_b   1.000
_cell.length_c   1.000
_cell.angle_alpha   90.00
_cell.angle_beta   90.00
_cell.angle_gamma   90.00
#
_symmetry.space_group_name_H-M   'P 1'
#
loop_
_entity.id
_entity.type
_entity.pdbx_description
1 polymer ?
#
loop_
_entity_poly.entity_id
_entity_poly.type
_entity_poly.pdbx_seq_one_letter_code
_entity_poly.pdbx_strand_id
1 'polypeptide(L)'
;MEIFIGGDRKYGWGRLMLETGKTDEVKNNTIFGNQLDTQNDCLQITVSVNNCIPAHLELKTEDTIKVKGDIEPLLGLEWCTTTNDEGETGTGKKISKAKICWVPGSIMQEIRPLKIGEFGILTS
;
A
#
# COMPACT_ATOMS: atom_id res chain seq x y z
N MET A 1 0.06 -19.63 -16.65
CA MET A 1 -0.36 -20.39 -15.46
C MET A 1 -1.54 -19.66 -14.83
N GLU A 2 -2.51 -20.34 -14.25
CA GLU A 2 -3.64 -19.67 -13.60
C GLU A 2 -3.53 -19.80 -12.09
N ILE A 3 -3.80 -18.71 -11.39
CA ILE A 3 -3.78 -18.62 -9.93
C ILE A 3 -5.15 -18.18 -9.48
N PHE A 4 -5.75 -18.90 -8.55
CA PHE A 4 -6.97 -18.49 -7.88
C PHE A 4 -6.60 -17.95 -6.52
N ILE A 5 -6.83 -16.66 -6.29
CA ILE A 5 -6.56 -15.98 -5.02
C ILE A 5 -7.90 -15.57 -4.40
N GLY A 6 -8.12 -16.00 -3.16
CA GLY A 6 -9.33 -15.75 -2.41
C GLY A 6 -9.27 -16.47 -1.06
N GLY A 7 -9.86 -15.87 -0.03
CA GLY A 7 -9.76 -16.37 1.35
C GLY A 7 -11.10 -16.64 2.04
N ASP A 8 -12.22 -16.31 1.39
CA ASP A 8 -13.55 -16.42 1.99
C ASP A 8 -14.57 -16.83 0.93
N ARG A 9 -15.41 -17.81 1.28
CA ARG A 9 -16.50 -18.35 0.48
C ARG A 9 -17.45 -17.28 -0.06
N LYS A 10 -17.59 -16.14 0.63
CA LYS A 10 -18.55 -15.07 0.26
C LYS A 10 -18.05 -14.10 -0.81
N TYR A 11 -16.74 -13.89 -0.93
CA TYR A 11 -16.17 -12.91 -1.86
C TYR A 11 -15.74 -13.51 -3.21
N GLY A 12 -15.86 -14.83 -3.36
CA GLY A 12 -15.48 -15.55 -4.57
C GLY A 12 -13.96 -15.73 -4.70
N TRP A 13 -13.55 -16.44 -5.75
CA TRP A 13 -12.14 -16.63 -6.08
C TRP A 13 -11.78 -15.66 -7.20
N GLY A 14 -10.82 -14.77 -6.95
CA GLY A 14 -10.22 -13.96 -8.00
C GLY A 14 -9.39 -14.86 -8.91
N ARG A 15 -9.77 -14.98 -10.17
CA ARG A 15 -8.99 -15.70 -11.19
C ARG A 15 -7.95 -14.75 -11.76
N LEU A 16 -6.69 -15.09 -11.57
CA LEU A 16 -5.55 -14.36 -12.11
C LEU A 16 -4.83 -15.24 -13.12
N MET A 17 -4.47 -14.65 -14.25
CA MET A 17 -3.57 -15.28 -15.20
C MET A 17 -2.16 -14.76 -14.94
N LEU A 18 -1.23 -15.66 -14.70
CA LEU A 18 0.18 -15.34 -14.66
C LEU A 18 0.64 -15.04 -16.08
N GLU A 19 0.94 -13.76 -16.33
CA GLU A 19 1.64 -13.32 -17.52
C GLU A 19 3.11 -13.75 -17.41
N THR A 20 3.57 -14.54 -18.37
CA THR A 20 4.93 -15.09 -18.39
C THR A 20 5.94 -14.17 -19.09
N GLY A 21 5.48 -13.04 -19.61
CA GLY A 21 6.33 -11.98 -20.13
C GLY A 21 7.28 -11.42 -19.07
N LYS A 22 8.41 -10.86 -19.51
CA LYS A 22 9.24 -10.02 -18.64
C LYS A 22 8.47 -8.74 -18.34
N THR A 23 8.35 -8.39 -17.06
CA THR A 23 7.90 -7.06 -16.65
C THR A 23 9.08 -6.12 -16.78
N ASP A 24 8.97 -5.14 -17.66
CA ASP A 24 9.97 -4.08 -17.80
C ASP A 24 9.76 -2.99 -16.73
N GLU A 25 10.78 -2.14 -16.54
CA GLU A 25 10.66 -0.94 -15.73
C GLU A 25 9.50 -0.08 -16.23
N VAL A 26 8.70 0.44 -15.30
CA VAL A 26 7.62 1.36 -15.63
C VAL A 26 8.25 2.74 -15.87
N LYS A 27 8.04 3.31 -17.06
CA LYS A 27 8.47 4.66 -17.42
C LYS A 27 7.34 5.41 -18.07
N ASN A 28 7.09 6.65 -17.65
CA ASN A 28 6.08 7.55 -18.21
C ASN A 28 4.67 6.91 -18.25
N ASN A 29 4.31 6.14 -17.23
CA ASN A 29 2.97 5.57 -17.11
C ASN A 29 2.14 6.37 -16.12
N THR A 30 0.84 6.11 -16.06
CA THR A 30 -0.07 6.76 -15.12
C THR A 30 -0.94 5.76 -14.39
N ILE A 31 -1.19 6.01 -13.11
CA ILE A 31 -2.12 5.24 -12.28
C ILE A 31 -2.95 6.19 -11.42
N PHE A 32 -4.26 6.02 -11.42
CA PHE A 32 -5.20 6.92 -10.72
C PHE A 32 -5.00 8.40 -11.07
N GLY A 33 -4.57 8.70 -12.31
CA GLY A 33 -4.26 10.07 -12.76
C GLY A 33 -2.92 10.65 -12.26
N ASN A 34 -2.10 9.87 -11.55
CA ASN A 34 -0.76 10.26 -11.10
C ASN A 34 0.31 9.60 -11.97
N GLN A 35 1.45 10.26 -12.15
CA GLN A 35 2.59 9.70 -12.87
C GLN A 35 3.19 8.54 -12.05
N LEU A 36 3.43 7.41 -12.71
CA LEU A 36 4.01 6.19 -12.14
C LEU A 36 5.33 5.87 -12.85
N ASP A 37 6.38 5.73 -12.06
CA ASP A 37 7.71 5.37 -12.55
C ASP A 37 8.39 4.39 -11.61
N THR A 38 9.32 3.59 -12.15
CA THR A 38 10.25 2.79 -11.36
C THR A 38 11.53 3.59 -11.12
N GLN A 39 11.95 3.75 -9.86
CA GLN A 39 13.24 4.33 -9.49
C GLN A 39 13.92 3.44 -8.45
N ASN A 40 15.16 3.01 -8.74
CA ASN A 40 15.95 2.11 -7.88
C ASN A 40 15.15 0.86 -7.46
N ASP A 41 14.54 0.19 -8.43
CA ASP A 41 13.66 -0.98 -8.24
C ASP A 41 12.43 -0.76 -7.35
N CYS A 42 12.10 0.51 -7.02
CA CYS A 42 10.90 0.88 -6.28
C CYS A 42 9.91 1.58 -7.19
N LEU A 43 8.63 1.16 -7.15
CA LEU A 43 7.56 1.91 -7.79
C LEU A 43 7.26 3.18 -7.01
N GLN A 44 7.17 4.30 -7.72
CA GLN A 44 6.85 5.61 -7.16
C GLN A 44 5.70 6.26 -7.93
N ILE A 45 4.76 6.84 -7.18
CA ILE A 45 3.73 7.70 -7.74
C ILE A 45 4.06 9.16 -7.43
N THR A 46 4.04 10.02 -8.43
CA THR A 46 4.19 11.47 -8.22
C THR A 46 2.81 12.09 -8.08
N VAL A 47 2.49 12.53 -6.86
CA VAL A 47 1.22 13.20 -6.58
C VAL A 47 1.44 14.72 -6.64
N SER A 48 0.63 15.40 -7.45
CA SER A 48 0.72 16.85 -7.63
C SER A 48 0.07 17.62 -6.48
N VAL A 49 0.45 18.88 -6.32
CA VAL A 49 -0.23 19.81 -5.40
C VAL A 49 -1.73 19.87 -5.69
N ASN A 50 -2.54 19.95 -4.64
CA ASN A 50 -4.01 19.95 -4.64
C ASN A 50 -4.68 18.67 -5.16
N ASN A 51 -3.92 17.60 -5.43
CA ASN A 51 -4.49 16.28 -5.72
C ASN A 51 -4.59 15.41 -4.48
N CYS A 52 -5.51 14.45 -4.52
CA CYS A 52 -5.70 13.46 -3.49
C CYS A 52 -4.61 12.39 -3.51
N ILE A 53 -4.13 11.97 -2.34
CA ILE A 53 -3.37 10.73 -2.21
C ILE A 53 -4.30 9.52 -2.43
N PRO A 54 -3.92 8.54 -3.26
CA PRO A 54 -4.81 7.43 -3.61
C PRO A 54 -4.88 6.30 -2.57
N ALA A 55 -3.97 6.31 -1.58
CA ALA A 55 -3.86 5.30 -0.54
C ALA A 55 -3.34 5.95 0.76
N HIS A 56 -3.27 5.17 1.84
CA HIS A 56 -2.70 5.61 3.10
C HIS A 56 -1.24 6.03 2.92
N LEU A 57 -0.88 7.19 3.46
CA LEU A 57 0.48 7.71 3.45
C LEU A 57 1.03 7.75 4.87
N GLU A 58 2.03 6.92 5.12
CA GLU A 58 2.69 6.81 6.43
C GLU A 58 3.33 8.13 6.82
N LEU A 59 3.03 8.58 8.04
CA LEU A 59 3.62 9.77 8.66
C LEU A 59 4.83 9.33 9.50
N LYS A 60 6.03 9.69 9.08
CA LYS A 60 7.25 9.49 9.89
C LYS A 60 7.66 10.77 10.59
N THR A 61 8.32 10.64 11.74
CA THR A 61 8.73 11.78 12.58
C THR A 61 9.67 12.74 11.85
N GLU A 62 10.51 12.21 10.97
CA GLU A 62 11.45 12.96 10.13
C GLU A 62 10.84 13.54 8.85
N ASP A 63 9.59 13.22 8.51
CA ASP A 63 8.98 13.67 7.27
C ASP A 63 8.55 15.15 7.34
N THR A 64 8.93 15.90 6.31
CA THR A 64 8.55 17.31 6.11
C THR A 64 7.37 17.48 5.14
N ILE A 65 6.70 16.38 4.81
CA ILE A 65 5.64 16.36 3.82
C ILE A 65 4.44 17.20 4.26
N LYS A 66 3.87 17.95 3.32
CA LYS A 66 2.72 18.80 3.57
C LYS A 66 1.46 18.19 2.98
N VAL A 67 0.55 17.75 3.85
CA VAL A 67 -0.72 17.14 3.49
C VAL A 67 -1.84 17.77 4.32
N LYS A 68 -3.03 17.91 3.72
CA LYS A 68 -4.24 18.38 4.39
C LYS A 68 -5.28 17.26 4.35
N GLY A 69 -5.68 16.76 5.50
CA GLY A 69 -6.69 15.71 5.63
C GLY A 69 -6.76 15.18 7.06
N ASP A 70 -7.38 14.04 7.22
CA ASP A 70 -7.43 13.34 8.50
C ASP A 70 -6.26 12.36 8.64
N ILE A 71 -5.88 12.09 9.88
CA ILE A 71 -4.86 11.12 10.24
C ILE A 71 -5.53 10.02 11.05
N GLU A 72 -5.19 8.77 10.75
CA GLU A 72 -5.68 7.61 11.50
C GLU A 72 -4.57 6.58 11.73
N PRO A 73 -4.69 5.76 12.80
CA PRO A 73 -3.86 4.57 12.94
C PRO A 73 -4.32 3.48 11.98
N LEU A 74 -3.42 3.01 11.12
CA LEU A 74 -3.61 1.86 10.26
C LEU A 74 -3.05 0.60 10.94
N LEU A 75 -3.91 -0.41 11.07
CA LEU A 75 -3.64 -1.69 11.72
C LEU A 75 -4.17 -2.82 10.85
N GLY A 76 -3.42 -3.91 10.76
CA GLY A 76 -3.78 -5.13 10.06
C GLY A 76 -3.96 -6.31 11.00
N LEU A 77 -4.78 -7.26 10.57
CA LEU A 77 -4.89 -8.58 11.16
C LEU A 77 -4.02 -9.54 10.33
N GLU A 78 -2.85 -9.87 10.86
CA GLU A 78 -1.83 -10.68 10.22
C GLU A 78 -1.94 -12.17 10.57
N TRP A 79 -1.27 -13.01 9.77
CA TRP A 79 -1.10 -14.41 10.06
C TRP A 79 -0.15 -14.63 11.24
N CYS A 80 -0.59 -15.38 12.24
CA CYS A 80 0.26 -15.75 13.38
C CYS A 80 1.00 -17.07 13.09
N THR A 81 2.34 -17.05 13.12
CA THR A 81 3.20 -18.22 12.91
C THR A 81 3.74 -18.82 14.22
N THR A 82 3.62 -18.13 15.35
CA THR A 82 4.19 -18.54 16.64
C THR A 82 3.11 -18.94 17.63
N THR A 83 3.14 -20.18 18.08
CA THR A 83 2.49 -20.62 19.32
C THR A 83 3.43 -20.30 20.48
N ASN A 84 3.23 -19.17 21.15
CA ASN A 84 3.70 -19.07 22.54
C ASN A 84 2.53 -19.55 23.42
N ASP A 85 2.85 -20.16 24.57
CA ASP A 85 2.14 -21.23 25.32
C ASP A 85 0.60 -21.18 25.55
N GLU A 86 -0.15 -20.25 24.96
CA GLU A 86 -1.62 -20.19 25.00
C GLU A 86 -2.27 -19.74 23.66
N GLY A 87 -1.52 -19.57 22.56
CA GLY A 87 -2.00 -18.91 21.34
C GLY A 87 -2.31 -19.82 20.13
N GLU A 88 -3.45 -19.59 19.46
CA GLU A 88 -3.82 -20.24 18.19
C GLU A 88 -3.03 -19.67 16.98
N THR A 89 -2.52 -20.55 16.12
CA THR A 89 -1.99 -20.17 14.80
C THR A 89 -3.13 -19.88 13.83
N GLY A 90 -2.86 -19.01 12.85
CA GLY A 90 -3.80 -18.77 11.77
C GLY A 90 -4.02 -17.30 11.42
N THR A 91 -4.97 -17.10 10.51
CA THR A 91 -5.29 -15.80 9.92
C THR A 91 -5.92 -14.86 10.94
N GLY A 92 -5.46 -13.61 10.94
CA GLY A 92 -5.97 -12.54 11.77
C GLY A 92 -5.81 -12.72 13.28
N LYS A 93 -4.92 -13.60 13.70
CA LYS A 93 -4.60 -13.85 15.11
C LYS A 93 -3.51 -12.93 15.66
N LYS A 94 -2.81 -12.21 14.78
CA LYS A 94 -1.77 -11.25 15.15
C LYS A 94 -2.20 -9.84 14.73
N ILE A 95 -2.13 -8.88 15.64
CA ILE A 95 -2.33 -7.45 15.30
C ILE A 95 -0.98 -6.89 14.83
N SER A 96 -0.97 -6.20 13.69
CA SER A 96 0.24 -5.55 13.17
C SER A 96 0.69 -4.41 14.08
N LYS A 97 1.92 -3.93 13.90
CA LYS A 97 2.32 -2.66 14.49
C LYS A 97 1.48 -1.54 13.87
N ALA A 98 0.98 -0.62 14.70
CA ALA A 98 0.25 0.55 14.23
C ALA A 98 1.18 1.45 13.39
N LYS A 99 0.71 1.84 12.20
CA LYS A 99 1.28 2.95 11.43
C LYS A 99 0.36 4.15 11.53
N ILE A 100 0.90 5.34 11.75
CA ILE A 100 0.10 6.56 11.72
C ILE A 100 0.12 7.07 10.28
N CYS A 101 -1.06 7.22 9.67
CA CYS A 101 -1.16 7.52 8.25
C CYS A 101 -2.13 8.68 8.00
N TRP A 102 -1.84 9.47 6.97
CA TRP A 102 -2.87 10.26 6.29
C TRP A 102 -3.82 9.32 5.56
N VAL A 103 -5.13 9.59 5.65
CA VAL A 103 -6.15 8.75 5.02
C VAL A 103 -6.18 8.93 3.49
N PRO A 104 -6.55 7.89 2.72
CA PRO A 104 -6.84 8.02 1.30
C PRO A 104 -7.82 9.17 1.04
N GLY A 105 -7.56 9.99 0.02
CA GLY A 105 -8.35 11.19 -0.26
C GLY A 105 -7.81 12.47 0.39
N SER A 106 -6.83 12.39 1.29
CA SER A 106 -6.13 13.57 1.82
C SER A 106 -5.43 14.34 0.69
N ILE A 107 -5.35 15.67 0.81
CA ILE A 107 -4.89 16.56 -0.26
C ILE A 107 -3.42 16.93 -0.08
N MET A 108 -2.59 16.59 -1.07
CA MET A 108 -1.18 17.02 -1.13
C MET A 108 -1.08 18.54 -1.25
N GLN A 109 -0.23 19.15 -0.43
CA GLN A 109 0.04 20.61 -0.47
C GLN A 109 1.35 20.93 -1.20
N GLU A 110 2.02 19.93 -1.76
CA GLU A 110 3.23 20.04 -2.56
C GLU A 110 3.30 18.90 -3.59
N ILE A 111 4.13 19.04 -4.62
CA ILE A 111 4.41 17.95 -5.55
C ILE A 111 5.46 17.05 -4.92
N ARG A 112 5.19 15.75 -4.78
CA ARG A 112 6.16 14.81 -4.21
C ARG A 112 6.05 13.41 -4.83
N PRO A 113 7.18 12.75 -5.14
CA PRO A 113 7.19 11.32 -5.42
C PRO A 113 7.00 10.54 -4.11
N LEU A 114 6.08 9.58 -4.11
CA LEU A 114 5.79 8.70 -2.98
C LEU A 114 6.05 7.26 -3.40
N LYS A 115 6.82 6.54 -2.61
CA LYS A 115 7.11 5.11 -2.85
C LYS A 115 5.89 4.28 -2.47
N ILE A 116 5.60 3.27 -3.29
CA ILE A 116 4.63 2.24 -2.95
C ILE A 116 5.32 1.18 -2.10
N GLY A 117 5.02 1.16 -0.80
CA GLY A 117 5.57 0.23 0.16
C GLY A 117 4.74 -1.05 0.32
N GLU A 118 5.01 -1.75 1.42
CA GLU A 118 4.29 -2.97 1.79
C GLU A 118 2.77 -2.73 1.87
N PHE A 119 2.00 -3.68 1.35
CA PHE A 119 0.54 -3.63 1.27
C PHE A 119 -0.02 -2.41 0.50
N GLY A 120 0.81 -1.72 -0.29
CA GLY A 120 0.41 -0.53 -1.04
C GLY A 120 0.39 0.75 -0.20
N ILE A 121 0.94 0.73 1.02
CA ILE A 121 1.06 1.91 1.88
C ILE A 121 2.13 2.85 1.28
N LEU A 122 1.78 4.12 1.12
CA LEU A 122 2.68 5.11 0.55
C LEU A 122 3.67 5.62 1.61
N THR A 123 4.89 5.92 1.19
CA THR A 123 5.91 6.56 2.03
C THR A 123 6.65 7.64 1.25
N SER A 124 6.96 8.78 1.87
CA SER A 124 7.90 9.75 1.30
C SER A 124 9.35 9.31 1.31
#